data_AF-A0A1D9Q751-F1
#
_entry.id   AF-A0A1D9Q751-F1
#
_cell.length_a   1.000
_cell.length_b   1.000
_cell.length_c   1.000
_cell.angle_alpha   90.00
_cell.angle_beta   90.00
_cell.angle_gamma   90.00
#
_symmetry.space_group_name_H-M   'P 1'
#
loop_
_entity.id
_entity.type
_entity.pdbx_description
1 polymer ?
#
loop_
_entity_poly.entity_id
_entity_poly.type
_entity_poly.pdbx_seq_one_letter_code
_entity_poly.pdbx_strand_id
1 'polypeptide(L)'
;MLVLDGHESHKSPAFQEYCKEHNIILLSLPPHSSHLTQPLDIGCFGPLKRSYSRQIENFIKAHITHITKTEFFQAFKAAYIEAISISNGKAGFRGARLIPFNPEIVLSKLDIRIRTPSNRSISADPDIWQSQTPHNPTEALSRSTLVKSRIARHQGSSPTPIFETVAALAKGTELLAYTNTLLTAEIHNLRKANEALSKRRRVKKALIRKGGALSVGNGHDILEQENVDDQIRRDEYTNDDSSTRRQATIRRCSKCGSTSHNARTCQLDPALIDP
;
A
#
# COMPACT_ATOMS: atom_id res chain seq x y z
N MET A 1 23.01 17.25 1.94
CA MET A 1 22.11 18.14 1.17
C MET A 1 20.73 17.50 1.11
N LEU A 2 19.68 18.24 1.40
CA LEU A 2 18.29 17.82 1.37
C LEU A 2 17.52 18.72 0.41
N VAL A 3 16.85 18.11 -0.58
CA VAL A 3 16.05 18.82 -1.59
C VAL A 3 14.59 18.70 -1.20
N LEU A 4 13.90 19.84 -1.08
CA LEU A 4 12.54 19.93 -0.58
C LEU A 4 11.64 20.64 -1.58
N ASP A 5 10.36 20.26 -1.56
CA ASP A 5 9.34 21.08 -2.21
C ASP A 5 9.11 22.36 -1.38
N GLY A 6 8.50 23.37 -2.01
CA GLY A 6 8.29 24.68 -1.39
C GLY A 6 7.20 24.69 -0.31
N HIS A 7 6.79 23.54 0.23
CA HIS A 7 5.68 23.41 1.19
C HIS A 7 5.99 24.13 2.51
N GLU A 8 4.95 24.71 3.14
CA GLU A 8 5.11 25.61 4.30
C GLU A 8 5.75 24.93 5.52
N SER A 9 5.52 23.62 5.69
CA SER A 9 6.14 22.82 6.76
C SER A 9 7.66 22.85 6.74
N HIS A 10 8.27 23.01 5.56
CA HIS A 10 9.74 23.06 5.39
C HIS A 10 10.34 24.44 5.69
N LYS A 11 9.50 25.45 5.94
CA LYS A 11 9.93 26.84 6.20
C LYS A 11 9.90 27.19 7.69
N SER A 12 9.60 26.24 8.56
CA SER A 12 9.57 26.52 10.00
C SER A 12 10.98 26.84 10.52
N PRO A 13 11.15 27.86 11.38
CA PRO A 13 12.45 28.22 11.95
C PRO A 13 13.10 27.04 12.69
N ALA A 14 12.31 26.28 13.46
CA ALA A 14 12.80 25.11 14.19
C ALA A 14 13.39 24.03 13.27
N PHE A 15 12.78 23.79 12.10
CA PHE A 15 13.31 22.84 11.13
C PHE A 15 14.59 23.33 10.47
N GLN A 16 14.68 24.64 10.16
CA GLN A 16 15.88 25.24 9.59
C GLN A 16 17.04 25.26 10.58
N GLU A 17 16.76 25.56 11.85
CA GLU A 17 17.73 25.55 12.94
C GLU A 17 18.28 24.13 13.16
N TYR A 18 17.41 23.13 13.22
CA TYR A 18 17.80 21.71 13.25
C TYR A 18 18.72 21.34 12.07
N CYS A 19 18.35 21.73 10.85
CA CYS A 19 19.19 21.45 9.69
C CYS A 19 20.55 22.14 9.78
N LYS A 20 20.61 23.36 10.31
CA LYS A 20 21.85 24.12 10.51
C LYS A 20 22.74 23.45 11.56
N GLU A 21 22.19 23.07 12.71
CA GLU A 21 22.89 22.37 13.79
C GLU A 21 23.50 21.04 13.32
N HIS A 22 22.79 20.34 12.44
CA HIS A 22 23.23 19.06 11.88
C HIS A 22 23.98 19.16 10.55
N ASN A 23 24.40 20.36 10.11
CA ASN A 23 25.13 20.60 8.86
C ASN A 23 24.41 20.07 7.60
N ILE A 24 23.08 20.09 7.59
CA ILE A 24 22.23 19.70 6.48
C ILE A 24 21.95 20.93 5.61
N ILE A 25 22.57 20.97 4.42
CA ILE A 25 22.28 22.00 3.41
C ILE A 25 20.87 21.77 2.85
N LEU A 26 19.97 22.73 3.04
CA LEU A 26 18.62 22.74 2.47
C LEU A 26 18.60 23.39 1.08
N LEU A 27 17.95 22.73 0.11
CA LEU A 27 17.66 23.28 -1.21
C LEU A 27 16.15 23.26 -1.45
N SER A 28 15.53 24.44 -1.49
CA SER A 28 14.12 24.58 -1.84
C SER A 28 13.98 24.65 -3.35
N LEU A 29 13.10 23.84 -3.92
CA LEU A 29 12.77 23.90 -5.34
C LEU A 29 11.88 25.12 -5.66
N PRO A 30 11.95 25.68 -6.88
CA PRO A 30 11.06 26.75 -7.31
C PRO A 30 9.58 26.33 -7.22
N PRO A 31 8.66 27.26 -6.89
CA PRO A 31 7.24 26.95 -6.83
C PRO A 31 6.71 26.45 -8.18
N HIS A 32 5.70 25.57 -8.13
CA HIS A 32 5.04 24.97 -9.29
C HIS A 32 5.96 24.22 -10.28
N SER A 33 7.19 23.89 -9.88
CA SER A 33 8.18 23.23 -10.74
C SER A 33 8.39 21.74 -10.42
N SER A 34 7.66 21.17 -9.47
CA SER A 34 7.92 19.80 -8.97
C SER A 34 7.96 18.73 -10.08
N HIS A 35 7.05 18.82 -11.05
CA HIS A 35 7.03 17.94 -12.23
C HIS A 35 8.29 18.00 -13.11
N LEU A 36 9.13 19.03 -12.95
CA LEU A 36 10.39 19.24 -13.69
C LEU A 36 11.64 19.09 -12.83
N THR A 37 11.57 19.47 -11.55
CA THR A 37 12.74 19.62 -10.68
C THR A 37 12.74 18.67 -9.48
N GLN A 38 11.61 18.03 -9.14
CA GLN A 38 11.50 17.15 -7.98
C GLN A 38 11.82 15.70 -8.37
N PRO A 39 12.95 15.14 -7.90
CA PRO A 39 13.38 13.80 -8.30
C PRO A 39 12.36 12.70 -7.99
N LEU A 40 11.65 12.82 -6.87
CA LEU A 40 10.62 11.86 -6.47
C LEU A 40 9.42 11.86 -7.43
N ASP A 41 8.98 13.03 -7.86
CA ASP A 41 7.85 13.16 -8.78
C ASP A 41 8.20 12.61 -10.17
N ILE A 42 9.42 12.88 -10.62
CA ILE A 42 9.92 12.48 -11.95
C ILE A 42 10.25 10.99 -12.01
N GLY A 43 10.90 10.46 -10.98
CA GLY A 43 11.51 9.13 -11.02
C GLY A 43 10.75 8.04 -10.24
N CYS A 44 10.10 8.39 -9.13
CA CYS A 44 9.65 7.41 -8.13
C CYS A 44 8.13 7.31 -8.03
N PHE A 45 7.40 8.42 -8.00
CA PHE A 45 5.96 8.43 -7.75
C PHE A 45 5.14 7.88 -8.92
N GLY A 46 5.58 8.07 -10.16
CA GLY A 46 4.96 7.42 -11.33
C GLY A 46 5.01 5.88 -11.22
N PRO A 47 6.20 5.26 -11.08
CA PRO A 47 6.33 3.83 -10.79
C PRO A 47 5.55 3.37 -9.55
N LEU A 48 5.56 4.14 -8.47
CA LEU A 48 4.84 3.81 -7.23
C LEU A 48 3.33 3.70 -7.47
N LYS A 49 2.73 4.72 -8.12
CA LYS A 49 1.30 4.71 -8.46
C LYS A 49 0.94 3.50 -9.32
N ARG A 50 1.74 3.21 -10.36
CA ARG A 50 1.51 2.06 -11.25
C ARG A 50 1.61 0.72 -10.52
N SER A 51 2.66 0.52 -9.71
CA SER A 51 2.84 -0.71 -8.94
C SER A 51 1.72 -0.88 -7.91
N TYR A 52 1.35 0.19 -7.20
CA TYR A 52 0.23 0.17 -6.26
C TYR A 52 -1.10 -0.15 -6.96
N SER A 53 -1.42 0.49 -8.09
CA SER A 53 -2.60 0.15 -8.89
C SER A 53 -2.64 -1.34 -9.25
N ARG A 54 -1.51 -1.92 -9.67
CA ARG A 54 -1.42 -3.37 -9.94
C ARG A 54 -1.66 -4.22 -8.70
N GLN A 55 -1.18 -3.82 -7.52
CA GLN A 55 -1.49 -4.52 -6.26
C GLN A 55 -2.98 -4.47 -5.94
N ILE A 56 -3.62 -3.32 -6.14
CA ILE A 56 -5.06 -3.17 -5.93
C ILE A 56 -5.87 -3.99 -6.96
N GLU A 57 -5.45 -4.02 -8.23
CA GLU A 57 -6.06 -4.91 -9.24
C GLU A 57 -5.99 -6.38 -8.84
N ASN A 58 -4.90 -6.82 -8.21
CA ASN A 58 -4.79 -8.20 -7.71
C ASN A 58 -5.78 -8.48 -6.57
N PHE A 59 -6.00 -7.51 -5.67
CA PHE A 59 -7.03 -7.63 -4.64
C PHE A 59 -8.44 -7.67 -5.24
N ILE A 60 -8.72 -6.82 -6.23
CA ILE A 60 -10.01 -6.81 -6.94
C ILE A 60 -10.25 -8.16 -7.63
N LYS A 61 -9.24 -8.71 -8.33
CA LYS A 61 -9.29 -10.06 -8.94
C LYS A 61 -9.51 -11.17 -7.91
N ALA A 62 -9.11 -10.96 -6.66
CA ALA A 62 -9.37 -11.86 -5.53
C ALA A 62 -10.70 -11.58 -4.81
N HIS A 63 -11.57 -10.74 -5.38
CA HIS A 63 -12.85 -10.27 -4.81
C HIS A 63 -12.74 -9.51 -3.49
N ILE A 64 -11.58 -8.91 -3.23
CA ILE A 64 -11.42 -7.95 -2.14
C ILE A 64 -11.77 -6.57 -2.72
N THR A 65 -13.03 -6.17 -2.54
CA THR A 65 -13.55 -4.89 -3.04
C THR A 65 -13.36 -3.75 -2.05
N HIS A 66 -13.13 -4.06 -0.78
CA HIS A 66 -12.86 -3.09 0.27
C HIS A 66 -11.45 -3.30 0.83
N ILE A 67 -10.61 -2.30 0.68
CA ILE A 67 -9.23 -2.30 1.18
C ILE A 67 -9.25 -1.79 2.62
N THR A 68 -8.94 -2.65 3.59
CA THR A 68 -8.71 -2.21 4.97
C THR A 68 -7.30 -1.64 5.11
N LYS A 69 -6.99 -1.07 6.28
CA LYS A 69 -5.63 -0.57 6.58
C LYS A 69 -4.57 -1.66 6.38
N THR A 70 -4.88 -2.91 6.73
CA THR A 70 -3.93 -4.03 6.59
C THR A 70 -3.60 -4.31 5.13
N GLU A 71 -4.62 -4.40 4.26
CA GLU A 71 -4.38 -4.59 2.82
C GLU A 71 -3.70 -3.37 2.19
N PHE A 72 -4.03 -2.16 2.63
CA PHE A 72 -3.35 -0.94 2.19
C PHE A 72 -1.85 -1.02 2.46
N PHE A 73 -1.44 -1.29 3.70
CA PHE A 73 -0.02 -1.34 4.04
C PHE A 73 0.70 -2.49 3.33
N GLN A 74 0.03 -3.63 3.11
CA GLN A 74 0.59 -4.73 2.35
C GLN A 74 0.83 -4.35 0.89
N ALA A 75 -0.16 -3.79 0.20
CA ALA A 75 -0.01 -3.32 -1.19
C ALA A 75 1.00 -2.17 -1.29
N PHE A 76 0.92 -1.19 -0.41
CA PHE A 76 1.80 -0.04 -0.41
C PHE A 76 3.25 -0.45 -0.16
N LYS A 77 3.53 -1.32 0.82
CA LYS A 77 4.89 -1.82 1.08
C LYS A 77 5.46 -2.53 -0.13
N ALA A 78 4.68 -3.41 -0.77
CA ALA A 78 5.11 -4.10 -1.99
C ALA A 78 5.42 -3.09 -3.12
N ALA A 79 4.55 -2.11 -3.33
CA ALA A 79 4.75 -1.07 -4.35
C ALA A 79 5.93 -0.14 -4.03
N TYR A 80 6.15 0.17 -2.75
CA TYR A 80 7.22 1.02 -2.27
C TYR A 80 8.60 0.37 -2.52
N ILE A 81 8.77 -0.91 -2.17
CA ILE A 81 10.04 -1.62 -2.39
C ILE A 81 10.40 -1.68 -3.88
N GLU A 82 9.40 -1.85 -4.74
CA GLU A 82 9.61 -1.87 -6.18
C GLU A 82 9.92 -0.48 -6.77
N ALA A 83 9.17 0.55 -6.34
CA ALA A 83 9.24 1.88 -6.93
C ALA A 83 10.37 2.75 -6.35
N ILE A 84 10.65 2.65 -5.05
CA ILE A 84 11.69 3.43 -4.36
C ILE A 84 13.01 2.66 -4.42
N SER A 85 13.46 2.40 -5.66
CA SER A 85 14.71 1.71 -5.94
C SER A 85 15.84 2.69 -6.22
N ILE A 86 17.09 2.25 -6.05
CA ILE A 86 18.28 3.05 -6.37
C ILE A 86 18.27 3.50 -7.84
N SER A 87 17.80 2.64 -8.76
CA SER A 87 17.71 2.97 -10.18
C SER A 87 16.71 4.10 -10.43
N ASN A 88 15.54 4.05 -9.82
CA ASN A 88 14.51 5.08 -9.96
C ASN A 88 14.94 6.39 -9.28
N GLY A 89 15.60 6.31 -8.13
CA GLY A 89 16.22 7.48 -7.48
C GLY A 89 17.24 8.16 -8.39
N LYS A 90 18.22 7.41 -8.92
CA LYS A 90 19.22 7.93 -9.88
C LYS A 90 18.56 8.52 -11.12
N ALA A 91 17.55 7.84 -11.67
CA ALA A 91 16.80 8.33 -12.82
C ALA A 91 16.04 9.63 -12.50
N GLY A 92 15.46 9.75 -11.31
CA GLY A 92 14.79 10.95 -10.83
C GLY A 92 15.73 12.14 -10.72
N PHE A 93 16.90 11.98 -10.08
CA PHE A 93 17.90 13.05 -9.97
C PHE A 93 18.46 13.48 -11.34
N ARG A 94 18.66 12.52 -12.24
CA ARG A 94 19.07 12.79 -13.63
C ARG A 94 17.97 13.48 -14.42
N GLY A 95 16.71 13.08 -14.23
CA GLY A 95 15.54 13.67 -14.88
C GLY A 95 15.29 15.10 -14.42
N ALA A 96 15.48 15.37 -13.12
CA ALA A 96 15.45 16.69 -12.50
C ALA A 96 16.64 17.58 -12.88
N ARG A 97 17.66 17.01 -13.55
CA ARG A 97 18.92 17.69 -13.90
C ARG A 97 19.63 18.29 -12.69
N LEU A 98 19.49 17.64 -11.54
CA LEU A 98 20.27 17.96 -10.34
C LEU A 98 21.60 17.20 -10.34
N ILE A 99 21.60 15.98 -10.91
CA ILE A 99 22.80 15.14 -11.00
C ILE A 99 22.87 14.45 -12.39
N PRO A 100 23.79 14.86 -13.29
CA PRO A 100 24.60 16.07 -13.19
C PRO A 100 23.73 17.34 -13.24
N PHE A 101 24.21 18.42 -12.61
CA PHE A 101 23.52 19.70 -12.57
C PHE A 101 23.49 20.35 -13.97
N ASN A 102 22.29 20.58 -14.53
CA ASN A 102 22.12 21.24 -15.83
C ASN A 102 20.76 21.96 -15.92
N PRO A 103 20.69 23.23 -15.51
CA PRO A 103 19.44 23.99 -15.46
C PRO A 103 18.87 24.32 -16.85
N GLU A 104 19.71 24.46 -17.89
CA GLU A 104 19.28 24.87 -19.24
C GLU A 104 18.21 23.94 -19.83
N ILE A 105 18.35 22.63 -19.60
CA ILE A 105 17.38 21.63 -20.08
C ILE A 105 16.03 21.73 -19.35
N VAL A 106 16.03 22.20 -18.09
CA VAL A 106 14.80 22.45 -17.34
C VAL A 106 14.14 23.72 -17.86
N LEU A 107 14.93 24.78 -18.07
CA LEU A 107 14.46 26.06 -18.59
C LEU A 107 13.87 25.93 -20.00
N SER A 108 14.49 25.14 -20.88
CA SER A 108 13.99 24.94 -22.24
C SER A 108 12.61 24.28 -22.31
N LYS A 109 12.16 23.60 -21.24
CA LYS A 109 10.84 22.97 -21.16
C LYS A 109 9.73 23.93 -20.75
N LEU A 110 10.08 25.11 -20.22
CA LEU A 110 9.13 26.12 -19.80
C LEU A 110 8.59 26.95 -20.97
N ASP A 111 9.22 26.87 -22.15
CA ASP A 111 8.83 27.62 -23.35
C ASP A 111 7.70 26.89 -24.11
N ILE A 112 6.45 27.13 -23.72
CA ILE A 112 5.27 26.44 -24.26
C ILE A 112 4.84 27.08 -25.58
N ARG A 113 5.12 26.42 -26.71
CA ARG A 113 4.48 26.74 -28.01
C ARG A 113 3.15 26.02 -28.16
N ILE A 114 2.04 26.75 -28.06
CA ILE A 114 0.70 26.22 -28.32
C ILE A 114 0.56 25.93 -29.83
N ARG A 115 0.27 24.67 -30.20
CA ARG A 115 -0.11 24.30 -31.58
C ARG A 115 -1.57 23.83 -31.63
N THR A 116 -2.37 24.47 -32.46
CA THR A 116 -3.76 24.11 -32.74
C THR A 116 -3.82 22.93 -33.73
N PRO A 117 -4.62 21.86 -33.50
CA PRO A 117 -4.76 20.75 -34.45
C PRO A 117 -5.59 21.19 -35.67
N SER A 118 -5.14 20.84 -36.88
CA SER A 118 -5.88 21.04 -38.13
C SER A 118 -6.82 19.85 -38.41
N ASN A 119 -8.06 20.15 -38.79
CA ASN A 119 -9.16 19.20 -38.96
C ASN A 119 -8.99 18.39 -40.27
N ARG A 120 -9.10 17.05 -40.23
CA ARG A 120 -9.22 16.20 -41.44
C ARG A 120 -10.66 15.68 -41.56
N SER A 121 -11.30 15.97 -42.70
CA SER A 121 -12.59 15.38 -43.10
C SER A 121 -12.37 14.06 -43.84
N ILE A 122 -13.17 13.05 -43.53
CA ILE A 122 -13.23 11.75 -44.24
C ILE A 122 -14.63 11.65 -44.87
N SER A 123 -14.69 11.48 -46.19
CA SER A 123 -15.92 11.17 -46.95
C SER A 123 -16.08 9.65 -47.07
N ALA A 124 -17.29 9.12 -46.89
CA ALA A 124 -17.62 7.70 -46.99
C ALA A 124 -18.63 7.46 -48.13
N ASP A 125 -18.36 6.45 -48.96
CA ASP A 125 -19.19 6.00 -50.09
C ASP A 125 -19.82 4.62 -49.75
N PRO A 126 -21.10 4.32 -50.06
CA PRO A 126 -21.83 3.20 -49.44
C PRO A 126 -21.62 1.79 -50.03
N ASP A 127 -20.93 1.61 -51.17
CA ASP A 127 -21.04 0.37 -51.96
C ASP A 127 -19.85 -0.63 -51.87
N ILE A 128 -19.05 -0.54 -50.80
CA ILE A 128 -17.92 -1.47 -50.56
C ILE A 128 -18.39 -2.66 -49.72
N TRP A 129 -18.36 -3.88 -50.28
CA TRP A 129 -18.48 -5.14 -49.54
C TRP A 129 -17.42 -5.21 -48.44
N GLN A 130 -17.83 -5.08 -47.18
CA GLN A 130 -16.92 -5.10 -46.04
C GLN A 130 -16.74 -6.53 -45.52
N SER A 131 -15.52 -7.05 -45.65
CA SER A 131 -15.07 -8.28 -45.00
C SER A 131 -14.97 -8.09 -43.48
N GLN A 132 -16.11 -8.11 -42.79
CA GLN A 132 -16.14 -8.00 -41.34
C GLN A 132 -16.05 -9.37 -40.67
N THR A 133 -15.35 -9.47 -39.55
CA THR A 133 -15.24 -10.69 -38.74
C THR A 133 -16.57 -10.95 -38.02
N PRO A 134 -17.09 -12.19 -37.96
CA PRO A 134 -18.31 -12.50 -37.21
C PRO A 134 -18.12 -12.19 -35.72
N HIS A 135 -19.12 -11.58 -35.08
CA HIS A 135 -19.04 -11.15 -33.69
C HIS A 135 -19.71 -12.11 -32.70
N ASN A 136 -20.50 -13.08 -33.20
CA ASN A 136 -21.16 -14.08 -32.37
C ASN A 136 -21.28 -15.45 -33.06
N PRO A 137 -21.54 -16.53 -32.30
CA PRO A 137 -21.60 -17.90 -32.84
C PRO A 137 -22.69 -18.11 -33.89
N THR A 138 -23.85 -17.46 -33.73
CA THR A 138 -24.98 -17.55 -34.66
C THR A 138 -24.63 -16.94 -36.02
N GLU A 139 -23.95 -15.79 -35.99
CA GLU A 139 -23.43 -15.11 -37.18
C GLU A 139 -22.32 -15.90 -37.86
N ALA A 140 -21.44 -16.54 -37.08
CA ALA A 140 -20.43 -17.44 -37.63
C ALA A 140 -21.06 -18.64 -38.37
N LEU A 141 -22.15 -19.20 -37.82
CA LEU A 141 -22.88 -20.31 -38.45
C LEU A 141 -23.60 -19.89 -39.74
N SER A 142 -24.28 -18.74 -39.73
CA SER A 142 -24.98 -18.23 -40.92
C SER A 142 -24.01 -17.91 -42.05
N ARG A 143 -22.87 -17.28 -41.73
CA ARG A 143 -21.79 -17.00 -42.69
C ARG A 143 -21.12 -18.28 -43.19
N SER A 144 -20.86 -19.27 -42.32
CA SER A 144 -20.33 -20.58 -42.75
C SER A 144 -21.26 -21.29 -43.72
N THR A 145 -22.57 -21.22 -43.48
CA THR A 145 -23.60 -21.77 -44.38
C THR A 145 -23.63 -21.06 -45.72
N LEU A 146 -23.50 -19.73 -45.72
CA LEU A 146 -23.39 -18.93 -46.94
C LEU A 146 -22.15 -19.32 -47.77
N VAL A 147 -21.00 -19.47 -47.12
CA VAL A 147 -19.74 -19.91 -47.76
C VAL A 147 -19.89 -21.30 -48.37
N LYS A 148 -20.45 -22.28 -47.63
CA LYS A 148 -20.76 -23.62 -48.14
C LYS A 148 -21.65 -23.58 -49.38
N SER A 149 -22.71 -22.75 -49.37
CA SER A 149 -23.62 -22.59 -50.51
C SER A 149 -22.96 -21.99 -51.75
N ARG A 150 -21.92 -21.16 -51.56
CA ARG A 150 -21.19 -20.48 -52.63
C ARG A 150 -20.11 -21.39 -53.22
N ILE A 151 -19.46 -22.21 -52.39
CA ILE A 151 -18.57 -23.30 -52.84
C ILE A 151 -19.34 -24.31 -53.69
N ALA A 152 -20.52 -24.76 -53.22
CA ALA A 152 -21.32 -25.75 -53.92
C ALA A 152 -21.84 -25.29 -55.30
N ARG A 153 -22.01 -23.98 -55.50
CA ARG A 153 -22.49 -23.38 -56.76
C ARG A 153 -21.37 -22.90 -57.67
N HIS A 154 -20.11 -23.06 -57.28
CA HIS A 154 -18.99 -22.53 -58.04
C HIS A 154 -18.71 -23.36 -59.29
N GLN A 155 -19.01 -22.81 -60.47
CA GLN A 155 -18.54 -23.32 -61.76
C GLN A 155 -17.81 -22.20 -62.51
N GLY A 156 -16.51 -22.38 -62.75
CA GLY A 156 -15.72 -21.56 -63.68
C GLY A 156 -15.37 -20.11 -63.29
N SER A 157 -15.69 -19.63 -62.09
CA SER A 157 -15.26 -18.30 -61.60
C SER A 157 -13.91 -18.35 -60.85
N SER A 158 -13.36 -17.20 -60.46
CA SER A 158 -12.19 -17.16 -59.56
C SER A 158 -12.57 -17.55 -58.12
N PRO A 159 -11.87 -18.48 -57.47
CA PRO A 159 -12.15 -18.92 -56.10
C PRO A 159 -11.70 -17.93 -55.01
N THR A 160 -11.04 -16.82 -55.36
CA THR A 160 -10.52 -15.83 -54.40
C THR A 160 -11.54 -15.35 -53.35
N PRO A 161 -12.79 -15.02 -53.70
CA PRO A 161 -13.80 -14.59 -52.71
C PRO A 161 -14.16 -15.69 -51.72
N ILE A 162 -14.02 -16.96 -52.08
CA ILE A 162 -14.25 -18.10 -51.19
C ILE A 162 -13.08 -18.20 -50.20
N PHE A 163 -11.84 -18.08 -50.67
CA PHE A 163 -10.67 -18.15 -49.80
C PHE A 163 -10.64 -17.03 -48.74
N GLU A 164 -11.02 -15.81 -49.12
CA GLU A 164 -11.15 -14.70 -48.17
C GLU A 164 -12.17 -14.98 -47.08
N THR A 165 -13.32 -15.59 -47.43
CA THR A 165 -14.35 -15.93 -46.44
C THR A 165 -13.92 -17.04 -45.48
N VAL A 166 -13.20 -18.05 -45.97
CA VAL A 166 -12.65 -19.13 -45.14
C VAL A 166 -11.57 -18.58 -44.21
N ALA A 167 -10.70 -17.69 -44.70
CA ALA A 167 -9.67 -17.04 -43.89
C ALA A 167 -10.27 -16.15 -42.79
N ALA A 168 -11.34 -15.41 -43.08
CA ALA A 168 -12.05 -14.61 -42.08
C ALA A 168 -12.73 -15.48 -41.02
N LEU A 169 -13.35 -16.59 -41.43
CA LEU A 169 -13.94 -17.56 -40.50
C LEU A 169 -12.88 -18.15 -39.57
N ALA A 170 -11.72 -18.55 -40.11
CA ALA A 170 -10.60 -19.07 -39.33
C ALA A 170 -10.10 -18.06 -38.27
N LYS A 171 -9.92 -16.80 -38.66
CA LYS A 171 -9.55 -15.72 -37.72
C LYS A 171 -10.61 -15.50 -36.64
N GLY A 172 -11.90 -15.55 -37.00
CA GLY A 172 -13.00 -15.46 -36.04
C GLY A 172 -12.99 -16.62 -35.04
N THR A 173 -12.76 -17.85 -35.50
CA THR A 173 -12.66 -19.01 -34.61
C THR A 173 -11.45 -18.95 -33.68
N GLU A 174 -10.31 -18.43 -34.17
CA GLU A 174 -9.11 -18.25 -33.37
C GLU A 174 -9.35 -17.23 -32.24
N LEU A 175 -9.97 -16.09 -32.56
CA LEU A 175 -10.36 -15.10 -31.56
C LEU A 175 -11.30 -15.67 -30.50
N LEU A 176 -12.32 -16.43 -30.92
CA LEU A 176 -13.25 -17.09 -30.00
C LEU A 176 -12.56 -18.15 -29.12
N ALA A 177 -11.56 -18.86 -29.65
CA ALA A 177 -10.77 -19.79 -28.86
C ALA A 177 -9.97 -19.06 -27.77
N TYR A 178 -9.29 -17.97 -28.11
CA TYR A 178 -8.56 -17.16 -27.12
C TYR A 178 -9.50 -16.60 -26.04
N THR A 179 -10.64 -16.01 -26.42
CA THR A 179 -11.58 -15.48 -25.42
C THR A 179 -12.12 -16.59 -24.52
N ASN A 180 -12.42 -17.78 -25.07
CA ASN A 180 -12.85 -18.92 -24.27
C ASN A 180 -11.77 -19.39 -23.28
N THR A 181 -10.49 -19.42 -23.69
CA THR A 181 -9.39 -19.77 -22.76
C THR A 181 -9.27 -18.77 -21.62
N LEU A 182 -9.38 -17.46 -21.89
CA LEU A 182 -9.33 -16.42 -20.87
C LEU A 182 -10.53 -16.51 -19.92
N LEU A 183 -11.74 -16.68 -20.45
CA LEU A 183 -12.96 -16.85 -19.65
C LEU A 183 -12.89 -18.11 -18.78
N THR A 184 -12.35 -19.21 -19.31
CA THR A 184 -12.18 -20.45 -18.55
C THR A 184 -11.20 -20.26 -17.39
N ALA A 185 -10.08 -19.56 -17.62
CA ALA A 185 -9.12 -19.22 -16.57
C ALA A 185 -9.76 -18.30 -15.50
N GLU A 186 -10.55 -17.32 -15.91
CA GLU A 186 -11.28 -16.45 -15.00
C GLU A 186 -12.30 -17.25 -14.16
N ILE A 187 -13.16 -18.04 -14.78
CA ILE A 187 -14.12 -18.92 -14.09
C ILE A 187 -13.41 -19.83 -13.07
N HIS A 188 -12.25 -20.38 -13.42
CA HIS A 188 -11.45 -21.19 -12.49
C HIS A 188 -11.01 -20.38 -11.27
N ASN A 189 -10.46 -19.19 -11.48
CA ASN A 189 -10.04 -18.30 -10.40
C ASN A 189 -11.21 -17.88 -9.49
N LEU A 190 -12.35 -17.50 -10.09
CA LEU A 190 -13.57 -17.14 -9.38
C LEU A 190 -14.07 -18.30 -8.50
N ARG A 191 -14.09 -19.53 -9.03
CA ARG A 191 -14.49 -20.73 -8.29
C ARG A 191 -13.57 -20.98 -7.09
N LYS A 192 -12.25 -20.89 -7.28
CA LYS A 192 -11.27 -21.07 -6.20
C LYS A 192 -11.39 -20.01 -5.11
N ALA A 193 -11.59 -18.75 -5.49
CA ALA A 193 -11.81 -17.65 -4.55
C ALA A 193 -13.11 -17.83 -3.74
N ASN A 194 -14.21 -18.21 -4.40
CA ASN A 194 -15.48 -18.51 -3.74
C ASN A 194 -15.37 -19.68 -2.76
N GLU A 195 -14.60 -20.72 -3.09
CA GLU A 195 -14.35 -21.83 -2.17
C GLU A 195 -13.59 -21.36 -0.92
N ALA A 196 -12.55 -20.54 -1.08
CA ALA A 196 -11.79 -19.98 0.03
C ALA A 196 -12.66 -19.07 0.93
N LEU A 197 -13.50 -18.21 0.33
CA LEU A 197 -14.45 -17.37 1.06
C LEU A 197 -15.50 -18.21 1.81
N SER A 198 -16.02 -19.26 1.18
CA SER A 198 -16.96 -20.19 1.81
C SER A 198 -16.35 -20.87 3.03
N LYS A 199 -15.10 -21.36 2.93
CA LYS A 199 -14.35 -21.93 4.07
C LYS A 199 -14.19 -20.92 5.21
N ARG A 200 -13.77 -19.68 4.92
CA ARG A 200 -13.64 -18.61 5.93
C ARG A 200 -14.97 -18.32 6.64
N ARG A 201 -16.07 -18.21 5.87
CA ARG A 201 -17.42 -18.01 6.44
C ARG A 201 -17.85 -19.17 7.34
N ARG A 202 -17.56 -20.42 6.97
CA ARG A 202 -17.85 -21.61 7.80
C ARG A 202 -17.06 -21.59 9.11
N VAL A 203 -15.76 -21.27 9.06
CA VAL A 203 -14.91 -21.16 10.27
C VAL A 203 -15.43 -20.06 11.21
N LYS A 204 -15.76 -18.87 10.69
CA LYS A 204 -16.33 -17.78 11.51
C LYS A 204 -17.65 -18.18 12.17
N LYS A 205 -18.54 -18.88 11.46
CA LYS A 205 -19.79 -19.41 12.02
C LYS A 205 -19.55 -20.46 13.10
N ALA A 206 -18.55 -21.34 12.93
CA ALA A 206 -18.18 -22.34 13.92
C ALA A 206 -17.59 -21.70 15.20
N LEU A 207 -16.80 -20.63 15.07
CA LEU A 207 -16.29 -19.85 16.20
C LEU A 207 -17.43 -19.21 17.01
N ILE A 208 -18.40 -18.59 16.32
CA ILE A 208 -19.58 -17.97 16.97
C ILE A 208 -20.39 -19.01 17.75
N ARG A 209 -20.51 -20.24 17.23
CA ARG A 209 -21.22 -21.33 17.92
C ARG A 209 -20.52 -21.83 19.19
N LYS A 210 -19.22 -21.58 19.39
CA LYS A 210 -18.49 -21.97 20.62
C LYS A 210 -18.70 -21.00 21.78
N GLY A 211 -19.22 -19.80 21.54
CA GLY A 211 -19.73 -18.94 22.60
C GLY A 211 -21.19 -19.31 22.88
N GLY A 212 -21.47 -19.88 24.05
CA GLY A 212 -22.85 -19.97 24.53
C GLY A 212 -23.50 -18.58 24.60
N ALA A 213 -24.83 -18.53 24.67
CA ALA A 213 -25.53 -17.27 24.89
C ALA A 213 -25.07 -16.67 26.23
N LEU A 214 -24.33 -15.56 26.18
CA LEU A 214 -23.95 -14.80 27.37
C LEU A 214 -25.25 -14.25 27.97
N SER A 215 -25.65 -14.74 29.13
CA SER A 215 -26.77 -14.15 29.85
C SER A 215 -26.36 -12.76 30.36
N VAL A 216 -27.33 -11.86 30.55
CA VAL A 216 -27.06 -10.52 31.12
C VAL A 216 -26.35 -10.63 32.47
N GLY A 217 -26.62 -11.68 33.25
CA GLY A 217 -25.92 -11.98 34.51
C GLY A 217 -24.43 -12.25 34.29
N ASN A 218 -24.09 -13.11 33.33
CA ASN A 218 -22.70 -13.41 32.99
C ASN A 218 -21.95 -12.15 32.49
N GLY A 219 -22.66 -11.19 31.89
CA GLY A 219 -22.10 -9.90 31.51
C GLY A 219 -21.78 -9.02 32.71
N HIS A 220 -22.65 -9.02 33.73
CA HIS A 220 -22.39 -8.33 34.99
C HIS A 220 -21.21 -8.93 35.75
N ASP A 221 -21.12 -10.27 35.82
CA ASP A 221 -20.03 -10.94 36.52
C ASP A 221 -18.66 -10.60 35.92
N ILE A 222 -18.57 -10.47 34.58
CA ILE A 222 -17.34 -10.06 33.89
C ILE A 222 -16.98 -8.61 34.21
N LEU A 223 -17.96 -7.71 34.27
CA LEU A 223 -17.75 -6.30 34.61
C LEU A 223 -17.35 -6.13 36.08
N GLU A 224 -17.89 -6.94 36.98
CA GLU A 224 -17.46 -6.97 38.38
C GLU A 224 -16.02 -7.49 38.50
N GLN A 225 -15.68 -8.56 37.76
CA GLN A 225 -14.32 -9.09 37.73
C GLN A 225 -13.31 -8.05 37.20
N GLU A 226 -13.62 -7.35 36.10
CA GLU A 226 -12.77 -6.27 35.56
C GLU A 226 -12.60 -5.13 36.56
N ASN A 227 -13.66 -4.72 37.26
CA ASN A 227 -13.56 -3.69 38.29
C ASN A 227 -12.68 -4.12 39.46
N VAL A 228 -12.76 -5.38 39.89
CA VAL A 228 -11.90 -5.93 40.94
C VAL A 228 -10.44 -5.95 40.49
N ASP A 229 -10.17 -6.39 39.26
CA ASP A 229 -8.81 -6.43 38.70
C ASP A 229 -8.20 -5.02 38.54
N ASP A 230 -9.01 -4.04 38.11
CA ASP A 230 -8.60 -2.63 38.03
C ASP A 230 -8.42 -1.97 39.41
N GLN A 231 -9.10 -2.47 40.44
CA GLN A 231 -8.86 -2.06 41.82
C GLN A 231 -7.54 -2.63 42.32
N ILE A 232 -7.27 -3.93 42.08
CA ILE A 232 -5.99 -4.59 42.43
C ILE A 232 -4.82 -3.88 41.76
N ARG A 233 -4.92 -3.53 40.47
CA ARG A 233 -3.87 -2.77 39.76
C ARG A 233 -3.61 -1.40 40.36
N ARG A 234 -4.66 -0.69 40.80
CA ARG A 234 -4.52 0.62 41.46
C ARG A 234 -3.89 0.50 42.84
N ASP A 235 -4.20 -0.57 43.56
CA ASP A 235 -3.62 -0.87 44.86
C ASP A 235 -2.16 -1.32 44.72
N GLU A 236 -1.78 -2.05 43.67
CA GLU A 236 -0.39 -2.37 43.36
C GLU A 236 0.43 -1.10 43.03
N TYR A 237 -0.13 -0.18 42.22
CA TYR A 237 0.51 1.09 41.88
C TYR A 237 0.68 2.04 43.08
N THR A 238 -0.23 2.02 44.06
CA THR A 238 -0.12 2.84 45.27
C THR A 238 0.79 2.22 46.32
N ASN A 239 0.93 0.89 46.35
CA ASN A 239 1.88 0.22 47.23
C ASN A 239 3.34 0.34 46.74
N ASP A 240 3.59 0.44 45.43
CA ASP A 240 4.94 0.51 44.86
C ASP A 240 5.64 1.88 45.11
N ASP A 241 4.89 2.97 45.25
CA ASP A 241 5.43 4.31 45.56
C ASP A 241 5.76 4.51 47.06
N SER A 242 5.45 3.52 47.91
CA SER A 242 5.78 3.54 49.35
C SER A 242 7.06 2.77 49.72
N SER A 243 7.66 2.02 48.79
CA SER A 243 8.72 1.05 49.11
C SER A 243 10.15 1.48 48.72
N THR A 244 10.37 2.68 48.15
CA THR A 244 11.71 3.08 47.68
C THR A 244 12.22 4.46 48.12
N ARG A 245 12.25 4.76 49.43
CA ARG A 245 13.42 5.37 50.14
C ARG A 245 13.11 5.71 51.60
N ARG A 246 13.74 4.97 52.52
CA ARG A 246 14.53 5.47 53.67
C ARG A 246 14.97 4.26 54.49
N GLN A 247 16.18 3.74 54.23
CA GLN A 247 16.93 3.04 55.27
C GLN A 247 17.14 4.05 56.41
N ALA A 248 16.29 3.98 57.43
CA ALA A 248 16.55 4.64 58.70
C ALA A 248 17.73 3.91 59.34
N THR A 249 18.92 4.50 59.23
CA THR A 249 20.09 4.09 60.01
C THR A 249 19.71 4.00 61.48
N ILE A 250 19.76 2.80 62.05
CA ILE A 250 19.54 2.57 63.47
C ILE A 250 20.56 3.43 64.23
N ARG A 251 20.08 4.43 64.99
CA ARG A 251 20.96 5.31 65.77
C ARG A 251 21.61 4.49 66.88
N ARG A 252 22.94 4.47 66.89
CA ARG A 252 23.78 3.83 67.91
C ARG A 252 24.32 4.89 68.87
N CYS A 253 24.49 4.53 70.13
CA CYS A 253 25.17 5.35 71.12
C CYS A 253 26.59 5.66 70.65
N SER A 254 26.96 6.93 70.56
CA SER A 254 28.30 7.33 70.08
C SER A 254 29.44 7.01 71.06
N LYS A 255 29.14 6.65 72.32
CA LYS A 255 30.14 6.24 73.32
C LYS A 255 30.43 4.74 73.31
N CYS A 256 29.43 3.88 73.08
CA CYS A 256 29.57 2.43 73.20
C CYS A 256 28.99 1.61 72.04
N GLY A 257 28.40 2.27 71.04
CA GLY A 257 27.86 1.62 69.84
C GLY A 257 26.53 0.88 70.02
N SER A 258 25.97 0.80 71.23
CA SER A 258 24.69 0.11 71.49
C SER A 258 23.49 0.86 70.89
N THR A 259 22.48 0.12 70.42
CA THR A 259 21.23 0.65 69.87
C THR A 259 20.12 0.83 70.91
N SER A 260 20.34 0.39 72.17
CA SER A 260 19.31 0.41 73.22
C SER A 260 19.16 1.74 73.95
N HIS A 261 20.18 2.60 73.89
CA HIS A 261 20.22 3.90 74.58
C HIS A 261 21.05 4.91 73.80
N ASN A 262 21.02 6.18 74.20
CA ASN A 262 21.79 7.25 73.57
C ASN A 262 22.96 7.70 74.47
N ALA A 263 23.87 8.52 73.92
CA ALA A 263 25.11 8.92 74.61
C ALA A 263 24.90 9.69 75.93
N ARG A 264 23.72 10.28 76.16
CA ARG A 264 23.39 11.02 77.39
C ARG A 264 22.99 10.11 78.55
N THR A 265 22.52 8.90 78.25
CA THR A 265 22.15 7.89 79.26
C THR A 265 23.13 6.72 79.30
N CYS A 266 24.27 6.85 78.64
CA CYS A 266 25.32 5.84 78.60
C CYS A 266 26.11 5.84 79.91
N GLN A 267 26.16 4.69 80.58
CA GLN A 267 26.86 4.50 81.86
C GLN A 267 28.34 4.12 81.70
N LEU A 268 28.90 4.17 80.48
CA LEU A 268 30.31 3.92 80.22
C LEU A 268 31.12 5.21 80.33
N ASP A 269 32.12 5.18 81.21
CA ASP A 269 32.98 6.31 81.55
C ASP A 269 34.05 6.52 80.45
N PRO A 270 34.20 7.72 79.85
CA PRO A 270 35.11 7.95 78.72
C PRO A 270 36.62 7.84 79.01
N ALA A 271 37.03 7.56 80.26
CA ALA A 271 38.44 7.63 80.67
C ALA A 271 39.29 6.37 80.39
N LEU A 272 38.80 5.39 79.63
CA LEU A 272 39.48 4.11 79.42
C LEU A 272 39.68 3.68 77.96
N ILE A 273 39.62 4.61 77.01
CA ILE A 273 39.91 4.30 75.60
C ILE A 273 40.89 5.35 75.06
N ASP A 274 42.18 5.17 75.37
CA ASP A 274 43.30 5.78 74.65
C ASP A 274 43.42 5.17 73.24
N PRO A 275 44.03 5.90 72.27
CA PRO A 275 43.83 5.70 70.83
C PRO A 275 44.49 4.45 70.21
#